data_AF-A0A1V4ZWJ8-F1
#
_entry.id   AF-A0A1V4ZWJ8-F1
#
_cell.length_a   1.000
_cell.length_b   1.000
_cell.length_c   1.000
_cell.angle_alpha   90.00
_cell.angle_beta   90.00
_cell.angle_gamma   90.00
#
_symmetry.space_group_name_H-M   'P 1'
#
loop_
_entity.id
_entity.type
_entity.pdbx_description
1 polymer ?
#
loop_
_entity_poly.entity_id
_entity_poly.type
_entity_poly.pdbx_seq_one_letter_code
_entity_poly.pdbx_strand_id
1 'polypeptide(L)'
;MDVAGSVRIADAFANSSKTMIRDGVGIDRMTRKVKDGAKYDIEVVPKGGTFEGTITVENLNIDSYQLAKLGGLLSLIEFFNATSGRLGHATSRGFGRVSLLIDVISILTPEDYLKGQFEGTSYKVKTDGFAQLDLESQKSWREFLNALPKAPAQS
;
A
#
# COMPACT_ATOMS: atom_id res chain seq x y z
N MET A 1 25.16 8.77 6.01
CA MET A 1 23.96 9.25 6.72
C MET A 1 22.99 8.09 6.71
N ASP A 2 22.71 7.51 7.87
CA ASP A 2 21.77 6.40 7.97
C ASP A 2 20.38 6.97 7.68
N VAL A 3 19.81 6.63 6.53
CA VAL A 3 18.51 7.16 6.14
C VAL A 3 17.45 6.32 6.82
N ALA A 4 17.03 6.74 8.01
CA ALA A 4 15.86 6.16 8.65
C ALA A 4 14.64 6.30 7.72
N GLY A 5 13.86 5.22 7.58
CA GLY A 5 12.66 5.23 6.74
C GLY A 5 11.66 6.27 7.25
N SER A 6 11.29 7.23 6.41
CA SER A 6 10.24 8.23 6.72
C SER A 6 8.82 7.71 6.50
N VAL A 7 8.67 6.42 6.20
CA VAL A 7 7.38 5.72 6.09
C VAL A 7 7.44 4.49 6.98
N ARG A 8 6.45 4.34 7.85
CA ARG A 8 6.26 3.16 8.70
C ARG A 8 4.93 2.51 8.33
N ILE A 9 4.94 1.21 8.12
CA ILE A 9 3.76 0.42 7.82
C ILE A 9 3.53 -0.48 9.03
N ALA A 10 2.42 -0.29 9.73
CA ALA A 10 2.04 -1.16 10.83
C ALA A 10 1.45 -2.47 10.30
N ASP A 11 1.37 -3.47 11.17
CA ASP A 11 0.66 -4.71 10.86
C ASP A 11 -0.80 -4.43 10.50
N ALA A 12 -1.29 -5.15 9.51
CA ALA A 12 -2.70 -5.12 9.13
C ALA A 12 -3.40 -6.33 9.76
N PHE A 13 -4.37 -6.08 10.64
CA PHE A 13 -5.10 -7.10 11.37
C PHE A 13 -6.36 -7.50 10.61
N ALA A 14 -6.65 -8.80 10.58
CA ALA A 14 -7.84 -9.31 9.89
C ALA A 14 -9.11 -8.95 10.67
N ASN A 15 -10.14 -8.46 9.97
CA ASN A 15 -11.45 -8.20 10.58
C ASN A 15 -12.21 -9.50 10.89
N SER A 16 -11.77 -10.62 10.33
CA SER A 16 -12.29 -11.96 10.66
C SER A 16 -11.19 -13.00 10.56
N SER A 17 -11.24 -14.00 11.44
CA SER A 17 -10.27 -15.10 11.48
C SER A 17 -10.65 -16.28 10.58
N LYS A 18 -11.25 -16.01 9.41
CA LYS A 18 -11.66 -17.07 8.48
C LYS A 18 -10.49 -17.49 7.60
N THR A 19 -10.10 -18.75 7.68
CA THR A 19 -9.17 -19.40 6.75
C THR A 19 -9.86 -20.56 6.05
N MET A 20 -9.28 -21.02 4.94
CA MET A 20 -9.70 -22.23 4.26
C MET A 20 -8.48 -23.02 3.79
N ILE A 21 -8.61 -24.34 3.75
CA ILE A 21 -7.62 -25.20 3.11
C ILE A 21 -7.93 -25.30 1.62
N ARG A 22 -6.92 -25.11 0.78
CA ARG A 22 -6.99 -25.32 -0.67
C ARG A 22 -6.01 -26.42 -1.08
N ASP A 23 -6.53 -27.45 -1.72
CA ASP A 23 -5.71 -28.53 -2.26
C ASP A 23 -4.88 -28.04 -3.45
N GLY A 24 -3.63 -28.49 -3.50
CA GLY A 24 -2.72 -28.39 -4.63
C GLY A 24 -2.19 -29.76 -5.03
N VAL A 25 -1.83 -29.90 -6.31
CA VAL A 25 -1.23 -31.12 -6.84
C VAL A 25 -0.03 -30.81 -7.73
N GLY A 26 1.08 -31.51 -7.49
CA GLY A 26 2.25 -31.47 -8.37
C GLY A 26 2.05 -32.36 -9.59
N ILE A 27 2.07 -31.74 -10.78
CA ILE A 27 1.97 -32.45 -12.06
C ILE A 27 3.38 -32.59 -12.65
N ASP A 28 3.78 -33.81 -12.97
CA ASP A 28 4.99 -34.09 -13.73
C ASP A 28 4.80 -33.63 -15.18
N ARG A 29 5.68 -32.73 -15.65
CA ARG A 29 5.54 -32.12 -16.98
C ARG A 29 5.80 -33.10 -18.13
N MET A 30 6.58 -34.14 -17.91
CA MET A 30 6.94 -35.15 -18.91
C MET A 30 5.85 -36.21 -19.03
N THR A 31 5.39 -36.74 -17.90
CA THR A 31 4.39 -37.83 -17.90
C THR A 31 2.95 -37.32 -17.92
N ARG A 32 2.73 -36.03 -17.64
CA ARG A 32 1.41 -35.40 -17.40
C ARG A 32 0.59 -36.08 -16.30
N LYS A 33 1.23 -36.91 -15.47
CA LYS A 33 0.61 -37.58 -14.33
C LYS A 33 0.87 -36.77 -13.06
N VAL A 34 0.06 -37.04 -12.05
CA VAL A 34 0.35 -36.60 -10.68
C VAL A 34 1.66 -37.25 -10.27
N LYS A 35 2.60 -36.45 -9.76
CA LYS A 35 3.80 -36.98 -9.13
C LYS A 35 3.40 -37.67 -7.83
N ASP A 36 3.88 -38.88 -7.57
CA ASP A 36 3.54 -39.61 -6.35
C ASP A 36 3.84 -38.77 -5.10
N GLY A 37 2.88 -38.72 -4.17
CA GLY A 37 2.97 -37.91 -2.95
C GLY A 37 2.89 -36.40 -3.15
N ALA A 38 2.56 -35.91 -4.35
CA ALA A 38 2.58 -34.47 -4.65
C ALA A 38 1.26 -33.74 -4.36
N LYS A 39 0.35 -34.34 -3.59
CA LYS A 39 -0.77 -33.60 -3.00
C LYS A 39 -0.22 -32.76 -1.84
N TYR A 40 -0.59 -31.49 -1.80
CA TYR A 40 -0.28 -30.62 -0.68
C TYR A 40 -1.46 -29.70 -0.38
N ASP A 41 -1.56 -29.29 0.87
CA ASP A 41 -2.62 -28.41 1.35
C ASP A 41 -2.02 -27.03 1.63
N ILE A 42 -2.72 -25.96 1.23
CA ILE A 42 -2.35 -24.59 1.58
C ILE A 42 -3.49 -23.98 2.39
N GLU A 43 -3.19 -23.51 3.60
CA GLU A 43 -4.08 -22.64 4.33
C GLU A 43 -4.05 -21.22 3.74
N VAL A 44 -5.21 -20.71 3.38
CA VAL A 44 -5.36 -19.41 2.72
C VAL A 44 -6.49 -18.60 3.33
N VAL A 45 -6.36 -17.28 3.26
CA VAL A 45 -7.45 -16.36 3.51
C VAL A 45 -8.38 -16.38 2.29
N PRO A 46 -9.69 -16.64 2.46
CA PRO A 46 -10.63 -16.65 1.34
C PRO A 46 -10.74 -15.26 0.70
N LYS A 47 -11.14 -15.22 -0.57
CA LYS A 47 -11.43 -13.97 -1.28
C LYS A 47 -12.46 -13.16 -0.49
N GLY A 48 -12.21 -11.86 -0.33
CA GLY A 48 -13.08 -10.95 0.40
C GLY A 48 -12.72 -10.80 1.88
N GLY A 49 -11.69 -11.50 2.37
CA GLY A 49 -11.09 -11.17 3.66
C GLY A 49 -10.55 -9.73 3.66
N THR A 50 -10.87 -8.97 4.71
CA THR A 50 -10.42 -7.59 4.88
C THR A 50 -9.44 -7.50 6.04
N PHE A 51 -8.48 -6.59 5.89
CA PHE A 51 -7.47 -6.30 6.89
C PHE A 51 -7.40 -4.79 7.09
N GLU A 52 -7.25 -4.37 8.34
CA GLU A 52 -7.14 -2.97 8.73
C GLU A 52 -5.77 -2.72 9.34
N GLY A 53 -5.12 -1.65 8.90
CA GLY A 53 -3.79 -1.27 9.36
C GLY A 53 -3.54 0.20 9.08
N THR A 54 -2.37 0.68 9.49
CA THR A 54 -2.03 2.11 9.40
C THR A 54 -0.67 2.29 8.75
N ILE A 55 -0.56 3.30 7.90
CA ILE A 55 0.70 3.78 7.35
C ILE A 55 0.97 5.16 7.95
N THR A 56 2.13 5.33 8.57
CA THR A 56 2.59 6.63 9.09
C THR A 56 3.66 7.18 8.15
N VAL A 57 3.50 8.42 7.71
CA VAL A 57 4.50 9.14 6.91
C VAL A 57 5.01 10.32 7.73
N GLU A 58 6.30 10.35 8.00
CA GLU A 58 6.96 11.42 8.73
C GLU A 58 7.48 12.50 7.78
N ASN A 59 7.32 13.76 8.17
CA ASN A 59 7.78 14.95 7.44
C ASN A 59 7.29 14.88 5.98
N LEU A 60 6.01 15.21 5.74
CA LEU A 60 5.36 15.05 4.44
C LEU A 60 6.06 15.78 3.29
N ASN A 61 6.90 16.76 3.61
CA ASN A 61 7.64 17.54 2.64
C ASN A 61 8.86 16.80 2.06
N ILE A 62 9.16 17.11 0.81
CA ILE A 62 10.46 16.86 0.18
C ILE A 62 10.98 18.23 -0.24
N ASP A 63 12.10 18.68 0.30
CA ASP A 63 12.61 20.03 0.11
C ASP A 63 11.51 21.10 0.34
N SER A 64 11.17 21.90 -0.69
CA SER A 64 10.13 22.92 -0.66
C SER A 64 8.71 22.41 -0.93
N TYR A 65 8.55 21.14 -1.32
CA TYR A 65 7.27 20.54 -1.73
C TYR A 65 6.55 19.92 -0.54
N GLN A 66 5.64 20.67 0.08
CA GLN A 66 5.07 20.40 1.41
C GLN A 66 4.34 19.05 1.57
N LEU A 67 3.67 18.55 0.53
CA LEU A 67 2.86 17.33 0.60
C LEU A 67 3.37 16.23 -0.35
N ALA A 68 4.59 16.37 -0.86
CA ALA A 68 5.11 15.50 -1.91
C ALA A 68 5.16 14.02 -1.52
N LYS A 69 5.50 13.68 -0.26
CA LYS A 69 5.50 12.27 0.18
C LYS A 69 4.10 11.68 0.25
N LEU A 70 3.12 12.48 0.70
CA LEU A 70 1.72 12.05 0.71
C LEU A 70 1.24 11.79 -0.73
N GLY A 71 1.48 12.73 -1.64
CA GLY A 71 1.11 12.57 -3.04
C GLY A 71 1.77 11.34 -3.67
N GLY A 72 3.06 11.12 -3.43
CA GLY A 72 3.78 9.93 -3.89
C GLY A 72 3.21 8.62 -3.34
N LEU A 73 2.84 8.56 -2.06
CA LEU A 73 2.17 7.40 -1.45
C LEU A 73 0.80 7.14 -2.08
N LEU A 74 -0.01 8.19 -2.26
CA LEU A 74 -1.33 8.07 -2.88
C LEU A 74 -1.23 7.61 -4.34
N SER A 75 -0.30 8.18 -5.12
CA SER A 75 -0.01 7.73 -6.48
C SER A 75 0.45 6.26 -6.51
N LEU A 76 1.27 5.84 -5.54
CA LEU A 76 1.72 4.44 -5.44
C LEU A 76 0.56 3.49 -5.17
N ILE A 77 -0.35 3.85 -4.25
CA ILE A 77 -1.54 3.06 -3.92
C ILE A 77 -2.46 2.95 -5.16
N GLU A 78 -2.69 4.06 -5.87
CA GLU A 78 -3.48 4.07 -7.10
C GLU A 78 -2.87 3.15 -8.15
N PHE A 79 -1.57 3.31 -8.44
CA PHE A 79 -0.85 2.48 -9.39
C PHE A 79 -0.86 1.00 -9.01
N PHE A 80 -0.63 0.68 -7.75
CA PHE A 80 -0.66 -0.68 -7.22
C PHE A 80 -2.04 -1.33 -7.44
N ASN A 81 -3.12 -0.60 -7.16
CA ASN A 81 -4.47 -1.09 -7.40
C ASN A 81 -4.77 -1.25 -8.91
N ALA A 82 -4.40 -0.28 -9.73
CA ALA A 82 -4.62 -0.30 -11.18
C ALA A 82 -3.90 -1.47 -11.87
N THR A 83 -2.73 -1.85 -11.36
CA THR A 83 -1.91 -2.96 -11.89
C THR A 83 -2.25 -4.33 -11.29
N SER A 84 -3.40 -4.47 -10.61
CA SER A 84 -3.81 -5.72 -9.96
C SER A 84 -2.80 -6.19 -8.91
N GLY A 85 -2.42 -5.29 -8.01
CA GLY A 85 -1.44 -5.48 -6.95
C GLY A 85 -1.53 -6.82 -6.23
N ARG A 86 -0.36 -7.43 -6.01
CA ARG A 86 -0.24 -8.77 -5.41
C ARG A 86 0.74 -8.75 -4.25
N LEU A 87 0.37 -9.36 -3.12
CA LEU A 87 1.20 -9.52 -1.93
C LEU A 87 1.27 -10.99 -1.52
N GLY A 88 2.39 -11.38 -0.90
CA GLY A 88 2.57 -12.69 -0.31
C GLY A 88 3.00 -13.80 -1.27
N HIS A 89 2.67 -15.05 -0.90
CA HIS A 89 3.13 -16.26 -1.58
C HIS A 89 2.28 -16.64 -2.81
N ALA A 90 2.87 -17.39 -3.74
CA ALA A 90 2.20 -18.00 -4.90
C ALA A 90 1.38 -17.04 -5.79
N THR A 91 1.81 -15.79 -5.92
CA THR A 91 1.12 -14.75 -6.71
C THR A 91 1.04 -15.05 -8.21
N SER A 92 1.93 -15.90 -8.72
CA SER A 92 1.88 -16.43 -10.10
C SER A 92 0.83 -17.53 -10.30
N ARG A 93 0.27 -18.08 -9.22
CA ARG A 93 -0.71 -19.18 -9.22
C ARG A 93 -2.11 -18.70 -8.78
N GLY A 94 -2.37 -17.40 -8.89
CA GLY A 94 -3.68 -16.80 -8.61
C GLY A 94 -3.92 -16.42 -7.15
N PHE A 95 -2.91 -16.47 -6.28
CA PHE A 95 -3.00 -16.01 -4.90
C PHE A 95 -2.55 -14.55 -4.75
N GLY A 96 -2.83 -13.96 -3.59
CA GLY A 96 -2.22 -12.70 -3.17
C GLY A 96 -2.75 -11.43 -3.84
N ARG A 97 -3.74 -11.51 -4.74
CA ARG A 97 -4.38 -10.32 -5.31
C ARG A 97 -5.12 -9.57 -4.21
N VAL A 98 -4.75 -8.31 -4.00
CA VAL A 98 -5.35 -7.42 -3.00
C VAL A 98 -5.67 -6.06 -3.60
N SER A 99 -6.47 -5.27 -2.90
CA SER A 99 -6.66 -3.85 -3.20
C SER A 99 -6.53 -3.07 -1.91
N LEU A 100 -5.75 -1.99 -1.94
CA LEU A 100 -5.55 -1.11 -0.81
C LEU A 100 -6.63 -0.02 -0.86
N LEU A 101 -7.39 0.12 0.21
CA LEU A 101 -8.43 1.13 0.34
C LEU A 101 -8.04 2.08 1.48
N ILE A 102 -8.11 3.37 1.20
CA ILE A 102 -7.93 4.41 2.21
C ILE A 102 -9.31 4.67 2.82
N ASP A 103 -9.39 4.72 4.15
CA ASP A 103 -10.61 5.12 4.86
C ASP A 103 -10.50 6.57 5.36
N VAL A 104 -9.40 6.88 6.04
CA VAL A 104 -9.12 8.20 6.60
C VAL A 104 -7.63 8.52 6.49
N ILE A 105 -7.33 9.80 6.30
CA ILE A 105 -5.98 10.35 6.45
C ILE A 105 -6.02 11.34 7.62
N SER A 106 -5.12 11.21 8.58
CA SER A 106 -5.00 12.15 9.70
C SER A 106 -3.63 12.83 9.65
N ILE A 107 -3.62 14.16 9.70
CA ILE A 107 -2.41 14.98 9.70
C ILE A 107 -2.20 15.52 11.11
N LEU A 108 -1.06 15.18 11.70
CA LEU A 108 -0.63 15.68 13.00
C LEU A 108 0.54 16.64 12.81
N THR A 109 0.46 17.79 13.47
CA THR A 109 1.49 18.82 13.52
C THR A 109 2.19 18.82 14.89
N PRO A 110 3.41 19.38 15.01
CA PRO A 110 4.05 19.57 16.30
C PRO A 110 3.16 20.33 17.31
N GLU A 111 2.39 21.30 16.83
CA GLU A 111 1.44 22.07 17.64
C GLU A 111 0.34 21.18 18.23
N ASP A 112 -0.13 20.18 17.50
CA ASP A 112 -1.13 19.22 17.98
C ASP A 112 -0.57 18.41 19.16
N TYR A 113 0.69 17.94 19.06
CA TYR A 113 1.36 17.26 20.16
C TYR A 113 1.52 18.16 21.40
N LEU A 114 1.92 19.43 21.20
CA LEU A 114 2.10 20.38 22.30
C LEU A 114 0.77 20.70 23.01
N LYS A 115 -0.36 20.60 22.31
CA LYS A 115 -1.70 20.79 22.87
C LYS A 115 -2.32 19.49 23.42
N GLY A 116 -1.63 18.35 23.30
CA GLY A 116 -2.16 17.04 23.70
C GLY A 116 -3.25 16.50 22.77
N GLN A 117 -3.31 16.97 21.52
CA GLN A 117 -4.28 16.56 20.51
C GLN A 117 -3.65 15.49 19.60
N PHE A 118 -3.81 14.22 19.95
CA PHE A 118 -3.14 13.11 19.24
C PHE A 118 -3.92 12.53 18.05
N GLU A 119 -5.04 13.13 17.68
CA GLU A 119 -5.84 12.71 16.52
C GLU A 119 -5.59 13.57 15.27
N GLY A 120 -5.02 14.77 15.47
CA GLY A 120 -4.76 15.73 14.40
C GLY A 120 -6.01 16.14 13.63
N THR A 121 -5.82 16.62 12.40
CA THR A 121 -6.93 16.90 11.47
C THR A 121 -7.20 15.68 10.59
N SER A 122 -8.44 15.19 10.62
CA SER A 122 -8.83 13.97 9.90
C SER A 122 -9.64 14.26 8.63
N TYR A 123 -9.28 13.58 7.56
CA TYR A 123 -9.84 13.71 6.21
C TYR A 123 -10.41 12.35 5.79
N LYS A 124 -11.74 12.20 5.89
CA LYS A 124 -12.42 10.96 5.53
C LYS A 124 -12.66 10.89 4.03
N VAL A 125 -12.49 9.71 3.43
CA VAL A 125 -12.79 9.54 2.00
C VAL A 125 -14.21 9.99 1.63
N LYS A 126 -14.37 10.48 0.39
CA LYS A 126 -15.63 11.03 -0.16
C LYS A 126 -16.13 12.31 0.53
N THR A 127 -15.26 13.02 1.24
CA THR A 127 -15.53 14.38 1.72
C THR A 127 -14.77 15.40 0.87
N ASP A 128 -15.27 16.64 0.81
CA ASP A 128 -14.61 17.72 0.07
C ASP A 128 -13.20 18.01 0.61
N GLY A 129 -13.02 17.92 1.93
CA GLY A 129 -11.71 18.08 2.57
C GLY A 129 -10.70 17.02 2.11
N PHE A 130 -11.13 15.77 1.96
CA PHE A 130 -10.27 14.73 1.41
C PHE A 130 -9.93 14.99 -0.05
N ALA A 131 -10.92 15.38 -0.88
CA ALA A 131 -10.69 15.67 -2.29
C ALA A 131 -9.70 16.83 -2.48
N GLN A 132 -9.79 17.87 -1.65
CA GLN A 132 -8.84 18.97 -1.65
C GLN A 132 -7.44 18.53 -1.23
N LEU A 133 -7.32 17.75 -0.14
CA LEU A 133 -6.04 17.23 0.33
C LEU A 133 -5.35 16.35 -0.73
N ASP A 134 -6.09 15.45 -1.37
CA ASP A 134 -5.58 14.62 -2.45
C ASP A 134 -5.06 15.51 -3.60
N LEU A 135 -5.88 16.45 -4.09
CA LEU A 135 -5.47 17.37 -5.16
C LEU A 135 -4.19 18.14 -4.84
N GLU A 136 -4.08 18.71 -3.64
CA GLU A 136 -2.91 19.47 -3.20
C GLU A 136 -1.66 18.58 -3.09
N SER A 137 -1.82 17.37 -2.56
CA SER A 137 -0.73 16.41 -2.45
C SER A 137 -0.24 15.90 -3.82
N GLN A 138 -1.15 15.61 -4.75
CA GLN A 138 -0.81 15.23 -6.13
C GLN A 138 -0.11 16.37 -6.86
N LYS A 139 -0.57 17.61 -6.68
CA LYS A 139 0.10 18.79 -7.23
C LYS A 139 1.53 18.89 -6.70
N SER A 140 1.71 18.82 -5.38
CA SER A 140 3.02 18.89 -4.73
C SER A 140 3.97 17.80 -5.24
N TRP A 141 3.47 16.57 -5.38
CA TRP A 141 4.24 15.45 -5.93
C TRP A 141 4.64 15.65 -7.40
N ARG A 142 3.72 16.13 -8.25
CA ARG A 142 4.00 16.41 -9.66
C ARG A 142 5.02 17.53 -9.84
N GLU A 143 4.92 18.59 -9.03
CA GLU A 143 5.89 19.69 -9.05
C GLU A 143 7.29 19.21 -8.66
N PHE A 144 7.40 18.36 -7.63
CA PHE A 144 8.64 17.71 -7.26
C PHE A 144 9.21 16.87 -8.42
N LEU A 145 8.41 15.99 -9.02
CA LEU A 145 8.85 15.14 -10.14
C LEU A 145 9.34 15.95 -11.34
N ASN A 146 8.67 17.06 -11.65
CA ASN A 146 9.07 17.94 -12.75
C ASN A 146 10.39 18.68 -12.50
N ALA A 147 10.75 18.89 -11.23
CA ALA A 147 12.00 19.52 -10.84
C ALA A 147 13.19 18.56 -10.79
N LEU A 148 12.94 17.23 -10.83
CA LEU A 148 14.01 16.25 -10.90
C LEU A 148 14.79 16.39 -12.21
N PRO A 149 16.12 16.23 -12.18
CA PRO A 149 16.93 16.26 -13.38
C PRO A 149 16.47 15.15 -14.33
N LYS A 150 16.15 15.52 -15.58
CA LYS A 150 15.78 14.54 -16.61
C LYS A 150 16.99 13.65 -16.89
N ALA A 151 16.77 12.35 -16.98
CA ALA A 151 17.80 11.41 -17.40
C ALA A 151 18.37 11.86 -18.76
N PRO A 152 19.69 11.75 -19.00
CA PRO A 152 20.26 12.03 -20.30
C PRO A 152 19.59 11.13 -21.33
N ALA A 153 19.18 11.72 -22.46
CA ALA A 153 18.63 10.95 -23.57
C ALA A 153 19.66 9.88 -23.98
N GLN A 154 19.23 8.61 -23.98
CA GLN A 154 20.06 7.53 -24.52
C GLN A 154 20.18 7.77 -26.03
N SER A 155 21.38 8.18 -26.46
CA SER A 155 21.79 8.33 -27.87
C SER A 155 22.13 7.00 -28.50
#